data_AF-A0A173LLR9-F1
#
_entry.id   AF-A0A173LLR9-F1
#
_cell.length_a   1.000
_cell.length_b   1.000
_cell.length_c   1.000
_cell.angle_alpha   90.00
_cell.angle_beta   90.00
_cell.angle_gamma   90.00
#
_symmetry.space_group_name_H-M   'P 1'
#
loop_
_entity.id
_entity.type
_entity.pdbx_description
1 polymer ?
#
loop_
_entity_poly.entity_id
_entity_poly.type
_entity_poly.pdbx_seq_one_letter_code
_entity_poly.pdbx_strand_id
1 'polypeptide(L)'
;MSLTRNQMEATAEEHRAHLDATGLTYADVLADLEWDSRRLAATLGGNDSTDPVDAWELRDYLVAAVRDRGVHVEPYSVLTDANKQRATQWFDLRAAPRHDFG
;
A
#
# COMPACT_ATOMS: atom_id res chain seq x y z
N MET A 1 2.24 0.51 16.79
CA MET A 1 3.00 -0.76 16.63
C MET A 1 3.95 -0.57 15.47
N SER A 2 5.22 -0.93 15.60
CA SER A 2 6.21 -0.84 14.52
C SER A 2 6.47 -2.22 13.93
N LEU A 3 6.69 -2.29 12.62
CA LEU A 3 6.98 -3.54 11.93
C LEU A 3 8.43 -3.97 12.19
N THR A 4 8.66 -5.28 12.26
CA THR A 4 10.02 -5.82 12.20
C THR A 4 10.56 -5.73 10.78
N ARG A 5 11.88 -5.83 10.59
CA ARG A 5 12.50 -5.83 9.26
C ARG A 5 11.89 -6.85 8.32
N ASN A 6 11.71 -8.09 8.77
CA ASN A 6 11.08 -9.14 7.97
C ASN A 6 9.63 -8.79 7.60
N GLN A 7 8.89 -8.13 8.50
CA GLN A 7 7.53 -7.68 8.22
C GLN A 7 7.51 -6.53 7.21
N MET A 8 8.49 -5.63 7.24
CA MET A 8 8.61 -4.56 6.24
C MET A 8 8.97 -5.10 4.87
N GLU A 9 9.92 -6.04 4.79
CA GLU A 9 10.30 -6.71 3.55
C GLU A 9 9.10 -7.47 2.95
N ALA A 10 8.37 -8.26 3.76
CA ALA A 10 7.16 -8.95 3.33
C ALA A 10 6.06 -7.97 2.87
N THR A 11 5.83 -6.91 3.62
CA THR A 11 4.86 -5.87 3.26
C THR A 11 5.21 -5.22 1.91
N ALA A 12 6.48 -4.97 1.64
CA ALA A 12 6.93 -4.41 0.37
C ALA A 12 6.79 -5.38 -0.81
N GLU A 13 7.03 -6.67 -0.58
CA GLU A 13 6.72 -7.72 -1.57
C GLU A 13 5.23 -7.78 -1.89
N GLU A 14 4.38 -7.74 -0.85
CA GLU A 14 2.93 -7.75 -0.99
C GLU A 14 2.42 -6.51 -1.77
N HIS A 15 2.94 -5.31 -1.49
CA HIS A 15 2.61 -4.11 -2.26
C HIS A 15 2.98 -4.25 -3.75
N ARG A 16 4.19 -4.74 -4.04
CA ARG A 16 4.63 -4.95 -5.43
C ARG A 16 3.74 -5.97 -6.14
N ALA A 17 3.41 -7.08 -5.49
CA ALA A 17 2.53 -8.09 -6.05
C ALA A 17 1.13 -7.55 -6.36
N HIS A 18 0.55 -6.74 -5.47
CA HIS A 18 -0.74 -6.10 -5.74
C HIS A 18 -0.65 -5.10 -6.90
N LEU A 19 0.40 -4.27 -6.94
CA LEU A 19 0.62 -3.31 -8.01
C LEU A 19 0.73 -4.02 -9.37
N ASP A 20 1.57 -5.06 -9.46
CA ASP A 20 1.74 -5.84 -10.67
C ASP A 20 0.42 -6.47 -11.14
N ALA A 21 -0.41 -6.98 -10.22
CA ALA A 21 -1.69 -7.59 -10.55
C ALA A 21 -2.73 -6.59 -11.10
N THR A 22 -2.68 -5.33 -10.67
CA THR A 22 -3.59 -4.28 -11.16
C THR A 22 -3.23 -3.77 -12.56
N GLY A 23 -1.99 -4.02 -13.01
CA GLY A 23 -1.43 -3.47 -14.25
C GLY A 23 -1.28 -1.94 -14.24
N LEU A 24 -1.37 -1.29 -13.06
CA LEU A 24 -1.11 0.13 -12.90
C LEU A 24 0.37 0.43 -13.07
N THR A 25 0.68 1.57 -13.67
CA THR A 25 2.05 2.07 -13.75
C THR A 25 2.40 2.86 -12.50
N TYR A 26 3.69 3.08 -12.26
CA TYR A 26 4.11 3.95 -11.16
C TYR A 26 3.60 5.38 -11.36
N ALA A 27 3.45 5.84 -12.61
CA ALA A 27 2.92 7.17 -12.89
C ALA A 27 1.45 7.31 -12.43
N ASP A 28 0.63 6.26 -12.62
CA ASP A 28 -0.76 6.25 -12.16
C ASP A 28 -0.83 6.35 -10.63
N VAL A 29 -0.03 5.54 -9.93
CA VAL A 29 0.04 5.58 -8.46
C VAL A 29 0.49 6.95 -7.95
N LEU A 30 1.52 7.53 -8.56
CA LEU A 30 2.02 8.85 -8.17
C LEU A 30 1.00 9.95 -8.40
N ALA A 31 0.29 9.90 -9.53
CA ALA A 31 -0.74 10.87 -9.86
C ALA A 31 -1.93 10.77 -8.91
N ASP A 32 -2.44 9.55 -8.68
CA ASP A 32 -3.63 9.34 -7.85
C ASP A 32 -3.37 9.66 -6.38
N LEU A 33 -2.23 9.20 -5.84
CA LEU A 33 -1.87 9.43 -4.44
C LEU A 33 -1.31 10.84 -4.19
N GLU A 34 -1.06 11.62 -5.24
CA GLU A 34 -0.34 12.91 -5.18
C GLU A 34 1.04 12.75 -4.52
N TRP A 35 1.74 11.66 -4.84
CA TRP A 35 3.05 11.33 -4.30
C TRP A 35 4.18 11.70 -5.26
N ASP A 36 5.39 11.86 -4.71
CA ASP A 36 6.61 11.86 -5.50
C ASP A 36 7.24 10.46 -5.60
N SER A 37 8.11 10.28 -6.60
CA SER A 37 8.73 8.99 -6.90
C SER A 37 9.61 8.45 -5.78
N ARG A 38 10.22 9.31 -4.96
CA ARG A 38 11.05 8.90 -3.83
C ARG A 38 10.18 8.30 -2.74
N ARG A 39 9.03 8.91 -2.46
CA ARG A 39 8.05 8.42 -1.48
C ARG A 39 7.52 7.04 -1.88
N LEU A 40 7.09 6.88 -3.13
CA LEU A 40 6.63 5.58 -3.64
C LEU A 40 7.74 4.52 -3.58
N ALA A 41 8.96 4.87 -4.00
CA ALA A 41 10.09 3.95 -3.95
C ALA A 41 10.48 3.54 -2.53
N ALA A 42 10.38 4.44 -1.54
CA ALA A 42 10.62 4.12 -0.14
C ALA A 42 9.60 3.09 0.37
N THR A 43 8.30 3.34 0.12
CA THR A 43 7.20 2.46 0.53
C THR A 43 7.26 1.08 -0.14
N LEU A 44 7.56 1.03 -1.44
CA LEU A 44 7.77 -0.23 -2.18
C LEU A 44 9.09 -0.92 -1.83
N GLY A 45 10.02 -0.22 -1.20
CA GLY A 45 11.33 -0.73 -0.79
C GLY A 45 11.33 -1.43 0.57
N GLY A 46 10.32 -1.21 1.41
CA GLY A 46 10.16 -1.93 2.69
C GLY A 46 11.29 -1.66 3.68
N ASN A 47 11.79 -0.42 3.74
CA ASN A 47 12.89 -0.05 4.63
C ASN A 47 12.38 0.71 5.87
N ASP A 48 13.25 0.86 6.88
CA ASP A 48 12.94 1.53 8.15
C ASP A 48 12.54 3.01 8.00
N SER A 49 12.76 3.62 6.83
CA SER A 49 12.35 5.00 6.54
C SER A 49 10.94 5.12 5.98
N THR A 50 10.24 4.00 5.77
CA THR A 50 8.85 4.00 5.32
C THR A 50 7.95 4.58 6.40
N ASP A 51 7.20 5.63 6.07
CA ASP A 51 6.17 6.14 6.95
C ASP A 51 5.05 5.09 7.07
N PRO A 52 4.67 4.65 8.28
CA PRO A 52 3.56 3.71 8.47
C PRO A 52 2.25 4.18 7.82
N VAL A 53 1.98 5.50 7.77
CA VAL A 53 0.78 6.04 7.12
C VAL A 53 0.83 5.82 5.61
N ASP A 54 2.00 5.93 5.00
CA ASP A 54 2.18 5.70 3.55
C ASP A 54 1.97 4.24 3.19
N ALA A 55 2.49 3.33 4.01
CA ALA A 55 2.25 1.90 3.83
C ALA A 55 0.75 1.56 3.90
N TRP A 56 -0.01 2.17 4.82
CA TRP A 56 -1.47 1.96 4.88
C TRP A 56 -2.22 2.57 3.72
N GLU A 57 -1.87 3.79 3.30
CA GLU A 57 -2.50 4.47 2.17
C GLU A 57 -2.27 3.70 0.86
N LEU A 58 -1.04 3.27 0.59
CA LEU A 58 -0.73 2.49 -0.60
C LEU A 58 -1.44 1.14 -0.58
N ARG A 59 -1.48 0.46 0.57
CA ARG A 59 -2.24 -0.79 0.73
C ARG A 59 -3.70 -0.61 0.36
N ASP A 60 -4.35 0.43 0.89
CA ASP A 60 -5.77 0.66 0.64
C ASP A 60 -6.07 0.99 -0.82
N TYR A 61 -5.23 1.82 -1.44
CA TYR A 61 -5.30 2.14 -2.86
C TYR A 61 -5.20 0.86 -3.72
N LEU A 62 -4.20 0.02 -3.46
CA LEU A 62 -3.97 -1.21 -4.22
C LEU A 62 -5.06 -2.25 -4.00
N VAL A 63 -5.58 -2.40 -2.78
CA VAL A 63 -6.72 -3.30 -2.50
C VAL A 63 -7.98 -2.84 -3.23
N ALA A 64 -8.23 -1.53 -3.28
CA ALA A 64 -9.34 -0.99 -4.05
C ALA A 64 -9.13 -1.27 -5.55
N ALA A 65 -7.95 -1.00 -6.10
CA ALA A 65 -7.62 -1.24 -7.50
C ALA A 65 -7.73 -2.73 -7.90
N VAL A 66 -7.24 -3.65 -7.06
CA VAL A 66 -7.37 -5.11 -7.27
C VAL A 66 -8.84 -5.52 -7.35
N ARG A 67 -9.67 -5.00 -6.44
CA ARG A 67 -11.12 -5.26 -6.42
C ARG A 67 -11.81 -4.70 -7.66
N ASP A 68 -11.49 -3.47 -8.04
CA ASP A 68 -12.13 -2.78 -9.17
C ASP A 68 -11.74 -3.45 -10.50
N ARG A 69 -10.54 -4.04 -10.59
CA ARG A 69 -10.09 -4.90 -11.69
C ARG A 69 -10.68 -6.32 -11.68
N GLY A 70 -11.26 -6.76 -10.57
CA GLY A 70 -11.77 -8.13 -10.41
C GLY A 70 -10.68 -9.20 -10.44
N VAL A 71 -9.44 -8.85 -10.13
CA VAL A 71 -8.32 -9.81 -10.04
C VAL A 71 -8.15 -10.32 -8.62
N HIS A 72 -7.53 -11.49 -8.48
CA HIS A 72 -7.24 -12.09 -7.18
C HIS A 72 -5.75 -11.96 -6.85
N VAL A 73 -5.45 -11.47 -5.64
CA VAL A 73 -4.11 -11.38 -5.07
C VAL A 73 -4.16 -11.90 -3.65
N GLU A 74 -3.09 -12.53 -3.18
CA GLU A 74 -3.00 -13.00 -1.80
C GLU A 74 -3.14 -11.82 -0.82
N PRO A 75 -3.92 -11.97 0.27
CA PRO A 75 -4.09 -10.93 1.26
C PRO A 75 -2.77 -10.56 1.94
N TYR A 76 -2.66 -9.29 2.38
CA TYR A 76 -1.55 -8.85 3.21
C TYR A 76 -1.47 -9.68 4.50
N SER A 77 -0.28 -10.19 4.81
CA SER A 77 -0.04 -10.95 6.04
C SER A 77 0.08 -10.05 7.27
N VAL A 78 0.58 -8.83 7.09
CA VAL A 78 0.83 -7.85 8.16
C VAL A 78 -0.16 -6.69 8.10
N LEU A 79 -0.37 -6.09 6.94
CA LEU A 79 -1.32 -4.98 6.75
C LEU A 79 -2.77 -5.47 6.59
N THR A 80 -3.21 -6.30 7.52
CA THR A 80 -4.57 -6.86 7.58
C THR A 80 -5.58 -5.80 8.04
N ASP A 81 -6.87 -5.99 7.71
CA ASP A 81 -7.94 -5.08 8.20
C ASP A 81 -8.05 -5.06 9.73
N ALA A 82 -7.71 -6.17 10.40
CA ALA A 82 -7.64 -6.23 11.85
C ALA A 82 -6.52 -5.34 12.40
N ASN A 83 -5.33 -5.37 11.77
CA ASN A 83 -4.23 -4.50 12.16
C ASN A 83 -4.50 -3.03 11.80
N LYS A 84 -5.24 -2.75 10.73
CA LYS A 84 -5.68 -1.40 10.37
C LYS A 84 -6.53 -0.75 11.44
N GLN A 85 -7.51 -1.49 11.98
CA GLN A 85 -8.37 -1.01 13.08
C GLN A 85 -7.59 -0.67 14.35
N ARG A 86 -6.44 -1.32 14.56
CA ARG A 86 -5.54 -0.98 15.66
C ARG A 86 -4.67 0.21 15.29
N ALA A 87 -4.17 0.26 14.06
CA ALA A 87 -3.33 1.32 13.53
C ALA A 87 -3.98 2.71 13.64
N THR A 88 -5.29 2.82 13.42
CA THR A 88 -6.05 4.08 13.60
C THR A 88 -5.99 4.67 15.01
N GLN A 89 -5.59 3.88 16.02
CA GLN A 89 -5.41 4.36 17.40
C GLN A 89 -4.08 5.10 17.60
N TRP A 90 -3.11 4.91 16.71
CA TRP A 90 -1.76 5.46 16.83
C TRP A 90 -1.36 6.37 15.68
N PHE A 91 -1.99 6.19 14.51
CA PHE A 91 -1.65 6.91 13.29
C PHE A 91 -2.90 7.62 12.75
N ASP A 92 -2.71 8.85 12.28
CA ASP A 92 -3.74 9.58 11.55
C ASP A 92 -3.79 9.05 10.11
N LEU A 93 -4.52 7.94 9.91
CA LEU A 93 -4.56 7.25 8.62
C LEU A 93 -5.30 8.09 7.58
N ARG A 94 -4.68 8.23 6.41
CA ARG A 94 -5.26 8.94 5.27
C ARG A 94 -6.14 8.00 4.46
N ALA A 95 -7.27 8.54 4.00
CA ALA A 95 -8.14 7.81 3.09
C ALA A 95 -7.47 7.73 1.71
N ALA A 96 -7.21 6.52 1.24
CA ALA A 96 -6.66 6.32 -0.10
C ALA A 96 -7.69 6.73 -1.17
N PRO A 97 -7.26 7.46 -2.21
CA PRO A 97 -8.09 7.71 -3.39
C PRO A 97 -8.33 6.41 -4.15
N ARG A 98 -9.23 6.46 -5.13
CA ARG A 98 -9.47 5.35 -6.07
C ARG A 98 -8.93 5.71 -7.44
N HIS A 99 -8.33 4.74 -8.11
CA HIS A 99 -8.02 4.85 -9.52
C HIS A 99 -9.29 4.68 -10.37
N ASP A 100 -9.44 5.48 -11.41
CA ASP A 100 -10.48 5.32 -12.43
C ASP A 100 -9.89 4.59 -13.64
N PHE A 101 -10.39 3.37 -13.91
CA PHE A 101 -9.87 2.52 -14.98
C PHE A 101 -10.44 2.85 -16.37
N GLY A 102 -11.40 3.77 -16.49
CA GLY A 102 -12.01 4.19 -17.75
C GLY A 102 -13.12 3.28 -18.26
#